data_AF-A0A9D4PMR9-F1
#
_entry.id   AF-A0A9D4PMR9-F1
#
_cell.length_a   1.000
_cell.length_b   1.000
_cell.length_c   1.000
_cell.angle_alpha   90.00
_cell.angle_beta   90.00
_cell.angle_gamma   90.00
#
_symmetry.space_group_name_H-M   'P 1'
#
loop_
_entity.id
_entity.type
_entity.pdbx_description
1 polymer ?
#
loop_
_entity_poly.entity_id
_entity_poly.type
_entity_poly.pdbx_seq_one_letter_code
_entity_poly.pdbx_strand_id
1 'polypeptide(L)'
;MCPEKERYSRTDKKCLSSFEMLPGSDGVMDHTRMVKEYSRSSADQEEPLAHELRPPHVLRHTMDYLLVHLMDSAQPVGEWYDFIWNRTRAIRKDITQQHLCDQVCVALVEQCARFHIHCAAALCEQDMSTFDPKINNENLVKCLQTLKHFYYDLSLRGLHCPNEPEFRAYDVLLHLNEGDTIRQVQKLPARVRWSAEVKRAVAAFAALNSNNYVRFFRVAAQAPYLAACLLHRYFGQVRLRALQTFFKAFCQPNHSEEGVVSDQQKVT
;
A
#
# COMPACT_ATOMS: atom_id res chain seq x y z
N MET A 1 8.78 -18.49 15.27
CA MET A 1 8.08 -17.79 14.16
C MET A 1 8.17 -18.52 12.81
N CYS A 2 8.83 -19.68 12.74
CA CYS A 2 8.96 -20.53 11.56
C CYS A 2 8.81 -22.01 11.98
N PRO A 3 8.04 -22.85 11.26
CA PRO A 3 7.93 -24.28 11.53
C PRO A 3 9.28 -25.00 11.49
N GLU A 4 9.44 -26.03 12.33
CA GLU A 4 10.71 -26.74 12.48
C GLU A 4 11.22 -27.40 11.18
N LYS A 5 10.32 -28.08 10.46
CA LYS A 5 10.63 -28.69 9.16
C LYS A 5 11.14 -27.66 8.15
N GLU A 6 10.53 -26.48 8.10
CA GLU A 6 10.98 -25.42 7.21
C GLU A 6 12.36 -24.89 7.61
N ARG A 7 12.60 -24.70 8.93
CA ARG A 7 13.90 -24.24 9.42
C ARG A 7 15.04 -25.13 8.91
N TYR A 8 14.96 -26.42 9.18
CA TYR A 8 15.99 -27.37 8.75
C TYR A 8 16.07 -27.52 7.23
N SER A 9 14.93 -27.51 6.52
CA SER A 9 14.95 -27.56 5.06
C SER A 9 15.66 -26.35 4.43
N ARG A 10 15.48 -25.14 4.98
CA ARG A 10 16.15 -23.93 4.46
C ARG A 10 17.63 -23.87 4.83
N THR A 11 18.02 -24.43 5.98
CA THR A 11 19.44 -24.60 6.33
C THR A 11 20.14 -25.56 5.37
N ASP A 12 19.55 -26.73 5.11
CA ASP A 12 20.11 -27.74 4.21
C ASP A 12 20.29 -27.20 2.77
N LYS A 13 19.28 -26.47 2.28
CA LYS A 13 19.31 -25.83 0.95
C LYS A 13 20.18 -24.57 0.88
N LYS A 14 20.76 -24.11 1.99
CA LYS A 14 21.50 -22.84 2.10
C LYS A 14 20.70 -21.62 1.62
N CYS A 15 19.39 -21.59 1.94
CA CYS A 15 18.46 -20.52 1.57
C CYS A 15 18.03 -19.69 2.79
N LEU A 16 18.97 -19.36 3.67
CA LEU A 16 18.74 -18.51 4.83
C LEU A 16 18.96 -17.04 4.44
N SER A 17 18.13 -16.15 4.97
CA SER A 17 18.39 -14.72 4.89
C SER A 17 19.44 -14.29 5.93
N SER A 18 20.17 -13.20 5.67
CA SER A 18 21.04 -12.54 6.65
C SER A 18 20.30 -12.18 7.96
N PHE A 19 18.99 -11.92 7.88
CA PHE A 19 18.13 -11.68 9.04
C PHE A 19 17.81 -12.92 9.90
N GLU A 20 18.18 -14.10 9.42
CA GLU A 20 17.86 -15.40 10.02
C GLU A 20 19.10 -16.17 10.51
N MET A 21 20.28 -15.59 10.32
CA MET A 21 21.56 -16.16 10.73
C MET A 21 22.04 -15.58 12.07
N LEU A 22 22.91 -16.32 12.76
CA LEU A 22 23.64 -15.79 13.93
C LEU A 22 24.54 -14.62 13.48
N PRO A 23 24.49 -13.46 14.15
CA PRO A 23 25.35 -12.32 13.81
C PRO A 23 26.84 -12.71 13.81
N GLY A 24 27.55 -12.40 12.72
CA GLY A 24 28.97 -12.70 12.58
C GLY A 24 29.30 -14.17 12.28
N SER A 25 28.30 -15.03 12.09
CA SER A 25 28.51 -16.42 11.66
C SER A 25 28.53 -16.54 10.13
N ASP A 26 29.20 -17.57 9.61
CA ASP A 26 29.16 -17.95 8.20
C ASP A 26 27.99 -18.90 7.94
N GLY A 27 26.78 -18.34 7.82
CA GLY A 27 25.60 -19.11 7.42
C GLY A 27 24.96 -19.99 8.49
N VAL A 28 25.29 -19.79 9.77
CA VAL A 28 24.70 -20.58 10.87
C VAL A 28 23.31 -20.03 11.20
N MET A 29 22.29 -20.89 11.15
CA MET A 29 20.90 -20.54 11.45
C MET A 29 20.72 -20.09 12.92
N ASP A 30 19.97 -19.02 13.13
CA ASP A 30 19.45 -18.63 14.44
C ASP A 30 17.97 -19.00 14.54
N HIS A 31 17.67 -20.05 15.32
CA HIS A 31 16.31 -20.54 15.54
C HIS A 31 15.33 -19.47 16.05
N THR A 32 15.82 -18.47 16.79
CA THR A 32 14.98 -17.40 17.36
C THR A 32 14.60 -16.34 16.33
N ARG A 33 15.37 -16.21 15.24
CA ARG A 33 15.18 -15.21 14.18
C ARG A 33 14.47 -15.76 12.94
N MET A 34 14.36 -17.08 12.82
CA MET A 34 13.68 -17.74 11.69
C MET A 34 12.20 -17.36 11.58
N VAL A 35 11.80 -16.82 10.43
CA VAL A 35 10.41 -16.47 10.11
C VAL A 35 9.93 -17.25 8.90
N LYS A 36 8.73 -17.84 8.96
CA LYS A 36 8.13 -18.63 7.88
C LYS A 36 8.16 -17.87 6.55
N GLU A 37 8.78 -18.45 5.52
CA GLU A 37 8.85 -17.87 4.19
C GLU A 37 7.53 -18.03 3.42
N TYR A 38 7.18 -17.05 2.58
CA TYR A 38 6.04 -17.18 1.69
C TYR A 38 6.36 -18.15 0.55
N SER A 39 5.65 -19.28 0.50
CA SER A 39 5.60 -20.16 -0.67
C SER A 39 4.37 -19.85 -1.52
N ARG A 40 4.52 -19.83 -2.85
CA ARG A 40 3.37 -19.75 -3.77
C ARG A 40 2.63 -21.09 -3.73
N SER A 41 1.30 -21.04 -3.78
CA SER A 41 0.50 -22.25 -3.97
C SER A 41 0.69 -22.81 -5.37
N SER A 42 0.97 -24.11 -5.48
CA SER A 42 0.95 -24.89 -6.72
C SER A 42 -0.16 -25.94 -6.65
N ALA A 43 -0.58 -26.48 -7.80
CA ALA A 43 -1.60 -27.53 -7.85
C ALA A 43 -1.17 -28.78 -7.06
N ASP A 44 0.13 -29.08 -7.06
CA ASP A 44 0.72 -30.21 -6.34
C ASP A 44 1.09 -29.91 -4.88
N GLN A 45 0.76 -28.70 -4.37
CA GLN A 45 1.09 -28.37 -2.99
C GLN A 45 0.14 -29.11 -2.04
N GLU A 46 0.68 -30.05 -1.26
CA GLU A 46 -0.05 -30.68 -0.17
C GLU A 46 -0.59 -29.65 0.82
N GLU A 47 -1.78 -29.93 1.38
CA GLU A 47 -2.32 -29.13 2.46
C GLU A 47 -1.35 -29.13 3.65
N PRO A 48 -0.98 -27.95 4.19
CA PRO A 48 -0.03 -27.89 5.28
C PRO A 48 -0.62 -28.55 6.54
N LEU A 49 0.23 -29.27 7.26
CA LEU A 49 -0.15 -29.86 8.54
C LEU A 49 -0.39 -28.74 9.57
N ALA A 50 -1.20 -29.03 10.59
CA ALA A 50 -1.55 -28.04 11.62
C ALA A 50 -0.31 -27.41 12.31
N HIS A 51 0.75 -28.19 12.53
CA HIS A 51 2.00 -27.71 13.13
C HIS A 51 2.89 -26.90 12.15
N GLU A 52 2.55 -26.87 10.87
CA GLU A 52 3.20 -26.02 9.85
C GLU A 52 2.50 -24.66 9.72
N LEU A 53 1.35 -24.46 10.38
CA LEU A 53 0.59 -23.21 10.40
C LEU A 53 0.77 -22.50 11.75
N ARG A 54 1.04 -21.19 11.72
CA ARG A 54 1.20 -20.41 12.96
C ARG A 54 -0.17 -20.02 13.51
N PRO A 55 -0.46 -20.28 14.80
CA PRO A 55 -1.70 -19.83 15.42
C PRO A 55 -1.73 -18.29 15.60
N PRO A 56 -2.91 -17.67 15.83
CA PRO A 56 -3.06 -16.21 15.86
C PRO A 56 -2.08 -15.46 16.76
N HIS A 57 -1.79 -15.98 17.96
CA HIS A 57 -0.85 -15.33 18.89
C HIS A 57 0.59 -15.35 18.37
N VAL A 58 1.00 -16.40 17.65
CA VAL A 58 2.32 -16.48 17.00
C VAL A 58 2.38 -15.58 15.77
N LEU A 59 1.28 -15.45 15.01
CA LEU A 59 1.22 -14.51 13.89
C LEU A 59 1.40 -13.07 14.36
N ARG A 60 0.75 -12.68 15.46
CA ARG A 60 0.93 -11.37 16.10
C ARG A 60 2.36 -11.15 16.54
N HIS A 61 2.92 -12.09 17.32
CA HIS A 61 4.31 -12.01 17.75
C HIS A 61 5.28 -11.90 16.56
N THR A 62 5.01 -12.62 15.47
CA THR A 62 5.83 -12.54 14.25
C THR A 62 5.73 -11.16 13.60
N MET A 63 4.53 -10.59 13.49
CA MET A 63 4.37 -9.26 12.92
C MET A 63 5.10 -8.20 13.75
N ASP A 64 4.96 -8.25 15.08
CA ASP A 64 5.66 -7.34 15.99
C ASP A 64 7.18 -7.47 15.81
N TYR A 65 7.70 -8.70 15.72
CA TYR A 65 9.13 -8.93 15.45
C TYR A 65 9.58 -8.29 14.14
N LEU A 66 8.83 -8.49 13.04
CA LEU A 66 9.18 -7.94 11.73
C LEU A 66 9.18 -6.42 11.72
N LEU A 67 8.13 -5.78 12.25
CA LEU A 67 7.97 -4.34 12.14
C LEU A 67 8.84 -3.58 13.15
N VAL A 68 9.03 -4.10 14.36
CA VAL A 68 9.79 -3.42 15.42
C VAL A 68 11.29 -3.64 15.29
N HIS A 69 11.74 -4.83 14.90
CA HIS A 69 13.17 -5.16 14.94
C HIS A 69 13.87 -5.06 13.58
N LEU A 70 13.15 -5.10 12.45
CA LEU A 70 13.79 -5.17 11.13
C LEU A 70 13.62 -3.90 10.29
N MET A 71 12.53 -3.14 10.46
CA MET A 71 12.24 -1.97 9.61
C MET A 71 13.23 -0.81 9.82
N ASP A 72 13.83 -0.70 11.01
CA ASP A 72 14.84 0.31 11.36
C ASP A 72 16.23 -0.32 11.54
N SER A 73 16.49 -1.43 10.83
CA SER A 73 17.79 -2.09 10.88
C SER A 73 18.84 -1.31 10.08
N ALA A 74 20.11 -1.40 10.47
CA ALA A 74 21.23 -0.81 9.74
C ALA A 74 21.51 -1.48 8.38
N GLN A 75 20.66 -2.41 7.94
CA GLN A 75 20.81 -3.16 6.70
C GLN A 75 20.35 -2.35 5.48
N PRO A 76 20.80 -2.70 4.26
CA PRO A 76 20.35 -2.06 3.04
C PRO A 76 18.83 -2.12 2.89
N VAL A 77 18.27 -1.03 2.35
CA VAL A 77 16.83 -0.82 2.30
C VAL A 77 16.08 -1.90 1.51
N GLY A 78 16.67 -2.36 0.39
CA GLY A 78 16.10 -3.46 -0.39
C GLY A 78 16.01 -4.77 0.38
N GLU A 79 17.04 -5.12 1.15
CA GLU A 79 17.09 -6.41 1.84
C GLU A 79 16.02 -6.51 2.93
N TRP A 80 15.88 -5.51 3.79
CA TRP A 80 14.86 -5.57 4.83
C TRP A 80 13.45 -5.43 4.24
N TYR A 81 13.27 -4.62 3.19
CA TYR A 81 11.99 -4.48 2.51
C TYR A 81 11.55 -5.83 1.93
N ASP A 82 12.40 -6.50 1.15
CA ASP A 82 12.09 -7.79 0.53
C ASP A 82 11.82 -8.87 1.56
N PHE A 83 12.60 -8.89 2.64
CA PHE A 83 12.39 -9.82 3.75
C PHE A 83 11.02 -9.60 4.41
N ILE A 84 10.72 -8.38 4.87
CA ILE A 84 9.44 -8.10 5.54
C ILE A 84 8.26 -8.29 4.57
N TRP A 85 8.39 -7.83 3.33
CA TRP A 85 7.39 -8.02 2.28
C TRP A 85 7.08 -9.51 2.07
N ASN A 86 8.09 -10.37 2.00
CA ASN A 86 7.92 -11.81 1.88
C ASN A 86 7.24 -12.40 3.13
N ARG A 87 7.75 -12.09 4.33
CA ARG A 87 7.26 -12.70 5.58
C ARG A 87 5.85 -12.24 5.95
N THR A 88 5.47 -10.99 5.65
CA THR A 88 4.10 -10.50 5.82
C THR A 88 3.10 -11.18 4.86
N ARG A 89 3.54 -11.58 3.65
CA ARG A 89 2.74 -12.45 2.77
C ARG A 89 2.54 -13.85 3.36
N ALA A 90 3.57 -14.41 4.00
CA ALA A 90 3.44 -15.70 4.69
C ALA A 90 2.44 -15.62 5.86
N ILE A 91 2.44 -14.53 6.61
CA ILE A 91 1.44 -14.27 7.67
C ILE A 91 0.02 -14.25 7.08
N ARG A 92 -0.20 -13.49 6.00
CA ARG A 92 -1.50 -13.47 5.32
C ARG A 92 -1.91 -14.85 4.77
N LYS A 93 -0.95 -15.63 4.25
CA LYS A 93 -1.22 -17.01 3.77
C LYS A 93 -1.69 -17.91 4.91
N ASP A 94 -1.04 -17.86 6.08
CA ASP A 94 -1.46 -18.64 7.25
C ASP A 94 -2.86 -18.26 7.74
N ILE A 95 -3.22 -16.97 7.68
CA ILE A 95 -4.58 -16.50 8.01
C ILE A 95 -5.61 -17.13 7.07
N THR A 96 -5.35 -17.07 5.76
CA THR A 96 -6.24 -17.64 4.74
C THR A 96 -6.36 -19.16 4.86
N GLN A 97 -5.25 -19.88 5.02
CA GLN A 97 -5.23 -21.34 5.10
C GLN A 97 -5.93 -21.89 6.35
N GLN A 98 -5.93 -21.13 7.44
CA GLN A 98 -6.63 -21.48 8.67
C GLN A 98 -8.07 -20.94 8.72
N HIS A 99 -8.54 -20.26 7.66
CA HIS A 99 -9.85 -19.59 7.61
C HIS A 99 -10.13 -18.68 8.82
N LEU A 100 -9.10 -17.98 9.29
CA LEU A 100 -9.21 -17.12 10.48
C LEU A 100 -9.93 -15.80 10.15
N CYS A 101 -10.91 -15.43 10.97
CA CYS A 101 -11.64 -14.17 10.86
C CYS A 101 -12.00 -13.63 12.24
N ASP A 102 -11.08 -12.83 12.80
CA ASP A 102 -11.22 -12.14 14.07
C ASP A 102 -10.49 -10.79 14.07
N GLN A 103 -10.62 -10.04 15.17
CA GLN A 103 -10.02 -8.70 15.29
C GLN A 103 -8.48 -8.72 15.27
N VAL A 104 -7.85 -9.83 15.66
CA VAL A 104 -6.39 -10.00 15.61
C VAL A 104 -5.94 -10.12 14.16
N CYS A 105 -6.63 -10.96 13.38
CA CYS A 105 -6.35 -11.13 11.95
C CYS A 105 -6.58 -9.84 11.17
N VAL A 106 -7.63 -9.09 11.51
CA VAL A 106 -7.85 -7.73 10.98
C VAL A 106 -6.63 -6.86 11.25
N ALA A 107 -6.21 -6.73 12.52
CA ALA A 107 -5.06 -5.88 12.88
C ALA A 107 -3.77 -6.27 12.13
N LEU A 108 -3.53 -7.57 11.90
CA LEU A 108 -2.37 -8.04 11.14
C LEU A 108 -2.42 -7.59 9.67
N VAL A 109 -3.58 -7.72 9.01
CA VAL A 109 -3.72 -7.28 7.62
C VAL A 109 -3.70 -5.75 7.51
N GLU A 110 -4.24 -5.05 8.50
CA GLU A 110 -4.12 -3.59 8.63
C GLU A 110 -2.65 -3.16 8.71
N GLN A 111 -1.84 -3.82 9.55
CA GLN A 111 -0.40 -3.58 9.65
C GLN A 111 0.33 -3.83 8.31
N CYS A 112 -0.01 -4.90 7.59
CA CYS A 112 0.52 -5.15 6.24
C CYS A 112 0.17 -4.00 5.26
N ALA A 113 -1.07 -3.52 5.28
CA ALA A 113 -1.47 -2.41 4.42
C ALA A 113 -0.72 -1.11 4.77
N ARG A 114 -0.58 -0.78 6.06
CA ARG A 114 0.19 0.38 6.51
C ARG A 114 1.67 0.28 6.08
N PHE A 115 2.27 -0.89 6.21
CA PHE A 115 3.63 -1.17 5.71
C PHE A 115 3.77 -0.85 4.22
N HIS A 116 2.89 -1.39 3.37
CA HIS A 116 2.95 -1.13 1.93
C HIS A 116 2.72 0.35 1.58
N ILE A 117 1.85 1.06 2.31
CA ILE A 117 1.63 2.50 2.11
C ILE A 117 2.89 3.29 2.47
N HIS A 118 3.51 2.97 3.60
CA HIS A 118 4.76 3.60 4.03
C HIS A 118 5.87 3.38 3.00
N CYS A 119 6.14 2.13 2.61
CA CYS A 119 7.18 1.80 1.64
C CYS A 119 6.94 2.47 0.28
N ALA A 120 5.68 2.62 -0.17
CA ALA A 120 5.37 3.33 -1.41
C ALA A 120 5.86 4.79 -1.43
N ALA A 121 5.92 5.45 -0.28
CA ALA A 121 6.41 6.81 -0.15
C ALA A 121 7.88 6.87 0.26
N ALA A 122 8.31 6.03 1.21
CA ALA A 122 9.68 6.02 1.69
C ALA A 122 10.68 5.53 0.63
N LEU A 123 10.24 4.63 -0.26
CA LEU A 123 11.10 3.99 -1.25
C LEU A 123 10.86 4.50 -2.68
N CYS A 124 10.15 5.62 -2.86
CA CYS A 124 9.76 6.07 -4.20
C CYS A 124 10.92 6.56 -5.08
N GLU A 125 12.09 6.82 -4.48
CA GLU A 125 13.33 7.22 -5.16
C GLU A 125 14.31 6.05 -5.35
N GLN A 126 13.99 4.86 -4.84
CA GLN A 126 14.82 3.67 -5.04
C GLN A 126 14.68 3.16 -6.48
N ASP A 127 15.71 2.47 -6.95
CA ASP A 127 15.68 1.81 -8.25
C ASP A 127 14.69 0.63 -8.28
N MET A 128 14.25 0.25 -9.49
CA MET A 128 13.28 -0.84 -9.66
C MET A 128 13.80 -2.22 -9.21
N SER A 129 15.12 -2.43 -9.12
CA SER A 129 15.69 -3.68 -8.64
C SER A 129 15.64 -3.80 -7.11
N THR A 130 15.66 -2.65 -6.42
CA THR A 130 15.53 -2.52 -4.97
C THR A 130 14.06 -2.45 -4.53
N PHE A 131 13.21 -1.74 -5.28
CA PHE A 131 11.79 -1.58 -4.95
C PHE A 131 10.93 -1.51 -6.22
N ASP A 132 10.05 -2.49 -6.40
CA ASP A 132 9.04 -2.45 -7.46
C ASP A 132 7.72 -1.83 -6.92
N PRO A 133 7.39 -0.59 -7.31
CA PRO A 133 6.18 0.09 -6.83
C PRO A 133 4.88 -0.60 -7.31
N LYS A 134 4.90 -1.30 -8.46
CA LYS A 134 3.72 -2.02 -8.96
C LYS A 134 3.43 -3.23 -8.09
N ILE A 135 4.45 -4.04 -7.82
CA ILE A 135 4.32 -5.23 -6.96
C ILE A 135 3.90 -4.82 -5.54
N ASN A 136 4.48 -3.74 -5.00
CA ASN A 136 4.05 -3.21 -3.70
C ASN A 136 2.57 -2.79 -3.71
N ASN A 137 2.15 -2.04 -4.73
CA ASN A 137 0.77 -1.57 -4.85
C ASN A 137 -0.23 -2.74 -5.04
N GLU A 138 0.12 -3.78 -5.80
CA GLU A 138 -0.70 -4.98 -5.90
C GLU A 138 -0.90 -5.67 -4.53
N ASN A 139 0.15 -5.73 -3.70
CA ASN A 139 0.06 -6.32 -2.38
C ASN A 139 -0.77 -5.48 -1.41
N LEU A 140 -0.68 -4.15 -1.52
CA LEU A 140 -1.55 -3.22 -0.81
C LEU A 140 -3.02 -3.43 -1.19
N VAL A 141 -3.34 -3.47 -2.49
CA VAL A 141 -4.71 -3.71 -2.97
C VAL A 141 -5.25 -5.05 -2.46
N LYS A 142 -4.42 -6.11 -2.47
CA LYS A 142 -4.77 -7.41 -1.89
C LYS A 142 -5.06 -7.32 -0.38
N CYS A 143 -4.26 -6.58 0.39
CA CYS A 143 -4.56 -6.33 1.81
C CYS A 143 -5.90 -5.64 1.99
N LEU A 144 -6.15 -4.55 1.25
CA LEU A 144 -7.39 -3.81 1.35
C LEU A 144 -8.59 -4.66 0.98
N GLN A 145 -8.50 -5.48 -0.07
CA GLN A 145 -9.57 -6.41 -0.44
C GLN A 145 -9.87 -7.42 0.67
N THR A 146 -8.84 -8.03 1.29
CA THR A 146 -9.02 -8.90 2.46
C THR A 146 -9.70 -8.16 3.60
N LEU A 147 -9.29 -6.92 3.90
CA LEU A 147 -9.92 -6.10 4.93
C LEU A 147 -11.39 -5.81 4.62
N LYS A 148 -11.76 -5.55 3.35
CA LYS A 148 -13.17 -5.36 2.96
C LYS A 148 -14.01 -6.58 3.32
N HIS A 149 -13.50 -7.80 3.07
CA HIS A 149 -14.18 -9.04 3.42
C HIS A 149 -14.26 -9.23 4.93
N PHE A 150 -13.16 -9.04 5.68
CA PHE A 150 -13.17 -9.16 7.14
C PHE A 150 -14.14 -8.18 7.80
N TYR A 151 -14.15 -6.92 7.39
CA TYR A 151 -15.11 -5.95 7.94
C TYR A 151 -16.56 -6.34 7.64
N TYR A 152 -16.83 -6.91 6.47
CA TYR A 152 -18.15 -7.41 6.13
C TYR A 152 -18.54 -8.61 7.00
N ASP A 153 -17.71 -9.66 7.05
CA ASP A 153 -17.99 -10.89 7.79
C ASP A 153 -18.15 -10.63 9.30
N LEU A 154 -17.32 -9.76 9.87
CA LEU A 154 -17.45 -9.35 11.27
C LEU A 154 -18.70 -8.52 11.51
N SER A 155 -19.10 -7.66 10.56
CA SER A 155 -20.34 -6.89 10.68
C SER A 155 -21.59 -7.77 10.69
N LEU A 156 -21.60 -8.89 9.96
CA LEU A 156 -22.69 -9.89 10.01
C LEU A 156 -22.83 -10.52 11.40
N ARG A 157 -21.74 -10.53 12.18
CA ARG A 157 -21.69 -11.01 13.58
C ARG A 157 -21.95 -9.89 14.59
N GLY A 158 -22.31 -8.69 14.15
CA GLY A 158 -22.49 -7.51 15.01
C GLY A 158 -21.20 -6.91 15.55
N LEU A 159 -20.04 -7.32 15.04
CA LEU A 159 -18.73 -6.83 15.45
C LEU A 159 -18.27 -5.71 14.51
N HIS A 160 -17.67 -4.66 15.07
CA HIS A 160 -17.19 -3.51 14.32
C HIS A 160 -15.72 -3.23 14.64
N CYS A 161 -14.92 -3.11 13.60
CA CYS A 161 -13.51 -2.80 13.71
C CYS A 161 -13.31 -1.28 13.82
N PRO A 162 -12.59 -0.78 14.83
CA PRO A 162 -12.43 0.67 15.04
C PRO A 162 -11.69 1.37 13.88
N ASN A 163 -10.77 0.67 13.22
CA ASN A 163 -9.97 1.25 12.14
C ASN A 163 -10.61 1.06 10.75
N GLU A 164 -11.81 0.46 10.63
CA GLU A 164 -12.47 0.33 9.32
C GLU A 164 -12.51 1.66 8.54
N PRO A 165 -12.85 2.82 9.14
CA PRO A 165 -12.88 4.08 8.40
C PRO A 165 -11.53 4.51 7.81
N GLU A 166 -10.43 4.24 8.50
CA GLU A 166 -9.06 4.51 8.03
C GLU A 166 -8.77 3.74 6.72
N PHE A 167 -9.01 2.43 6.72
CA PHE A 167 -8.72 1.58 5.56
C PHE A 167 -9.69 1.79 4.40
N ARG A 168 -10.95 2.16 4.70
CA ARG A 168 -11.91 2.57 3.67
C ARG A 168 -11.50 3.90 3.04
N ALA A 169 -10.93 4.82 3.81
CA ALA A 169 -10.35 6.05 3.27
C ALA A 169 -9.11 5.77 2.40
N TYR A 170 -8.25 4.82 2.78
CA TYR A 170 -7.13 4.40 1.94
C TYR A 170 -7.57 3.83 0.60
N ASP A 171 -8.62 3.00 0.57
CA ASP A 171 -9.21 2.50 -0.67
C ASP A 171 -9.70 3.64 -1.58
N VAL A 172 -10.33 4.67 -1.02
CA VAL A 172 -10.72 5.87 -1.79
C VAL A 172 -9.49 6.61 -2.33
N LEU A 173 -8.49 6.83 -1.49
CA LEU A 173 -7.26 7.55 -1.85
C LEU A 173 -6.41 6.83 -2.91
N LEU A 174 -6.53 5.50 -3.05
CA LEU A 174 -5.87 4.76 -4.12
C LEU A 174 -6.50 4.98 -5.50
N HIS A 175 -7.79 5.33 -5.53
CA HIS A 175 -8.61 5.35 -6.74
C HIS A 175 -9.17 6.75 -7.05
N LEU A 176 -8.43 7.82 -6.73
CA LEU A 176 -8.93 9.20 -6.92
C LEU A 176 -9.23 9.59 -8.38
N ASN A 177 -8.62 8.89 -9.34
CA ASN A 177 -8.84 9.09 -10.77
C ASN A 177 -9.99 8.22 -11.34
N GLU A 178 -10.58 7.34 -10.53
CA GLU A 178 -11.64 6.44 -10.97
C GLU A 178 -13.03 7.05 -10.72
N GLY A 179 -13.87 7.10 -11.77
CA GLY A 179 -15.19 7.73 -11.68
C GLY A 179 -16.18 7.01 -10.75
N ASP A 180 -16.00 5.70 -10.51
CA ASP A 180 -16.90 4.91 -9.66
C ASP A 180 -16.60 5.07 -8.15
N THR A 181 -15.50 5.72 -7.78
CA THR A 181 -15.04 5.85 -6.38
C THR A 181 -16.11 6.43 -5.44
N ILE A 182 -16.81 7.50 -5.85
CA ILE A 182 -17.87 8.11 -5.03
C ILE A 182 -19.08 7.18 -4.87
N ARG A 183 -19.42 6.41 -5.91
CA ARG A 183 -20.50 5.42 -5.83
C ARG A 183 -20.16 4.31 -4.84
N GLN A 184 -18.90 3.88 -4.77
CA GLN A 184 -18.46 2.90 -3.77
C GLN A 184 -18.53 3.47 -2.35
N VAL A 185 -18.18 4.74 -2.15
CA VAL A 185 -18.34 5.43 -0.85
C VAL A 185 -19.81 5.47 -0.40
N GLN A 186 -20.75 5.66 -1.35
CA GLN A 186 -22.19 5.65 -1.06
C GLN A 186 -22.72 4.27 -0.64
N LYS A 187 -21.98 3.18 -0.87
CA LYS A 187 -22.35 1.84 -0.38
C LYS A 187 -21.85 1.57 1.04
N LEU A 188 -20.91 2.37 1.55
CA LEU A 188 -20.35 2.18 2.89
C LEU A 188 -21.40 2.45 3.98
N PRO A 189 -21.36 1.73 5.12
CA PRO A 189 -22.23 2.03 6.25
C PRO A 189 -22.08 3.48 6.72
N ALA A 190 -23.18 4.08 7.20
CA ALA A 190 -23.21 5.50 7.60
C ALA A 190 -22.09 5.88 8.59
N ARG A 191 -21.81 5.01 9.57
CA ARG A 191 -20.74 5.20 10.56
C ARG A 191 -19.35 5.40 9.93
N VAL A 192 -19.06 4.72 8.82
CA VAL A 192 -17.79 4.81 8.10
C VAL A 192 -17.85 5.96 7.11
N ARG A 193 -18.94 6.08 6.35
CA ARG A 193 -19.11 7.12 5.32
C ARG A 193 -18.94 8.52 5.88
N TRP A 194 -19.44 8.76 7.09
CA TRP A 194 -19.41 10.06 7.74
C TRP A 194 -18.21 10.29 8.65
N SER A 195 -17.25 9.36 8.69
CA SER A 195 -16.02 9.50 9.46
C SER A 195 -15.13 10.62 8.91
N ALA A 196 -14.21 11.11 9.74
CA ALA A 196 -13.28 12.17 9.34
C ALA A 196 -12.31 11.70 8.24
N GLU A 197 -11.90 10.44 8.28
CA GLU A 197 -11.00 9.79 7.34
C GLU A 197 -11.62 9.75 5.94
N VAL A 198 -12.84 9.21 5.83
CA VAL A 198 -13.54 9.08 4.54
C VAL A 198 -13.92 10.45 3.98
N LYS A 199 -14.40 11.38 4.83
CA LYS A 199 -14.67 12.76 4.41
C LYS A 199 -13.43 13.45 3.83
N ARG A 200 -12.26 13.24 4.43
CA ARG A 200 -10.98 13.79 3.94
C ARG A 200 -10.60 13.19 2.59
N ALA A 201 -10.74 11.88 2.44
CA ALA A 201 -10.48 11.20 1.16
C ALA A 201 -11.42 11.69 0.04
N VAL A 202 -12.71 11.87 0.34
CA VAL A 202 -13.69 12.47 -0.59
C VAL A 202 -13.35 13.93 -0.91
N ALA A 203 -12.87 14.70 0.07
CA ALA A 203 -12.42 16.07 -0.18
C ALA A 203 -11.19 16.13 -1.12
N ALA A 204 -10.25 15.17 -0.98
CA ALA A 204 -9.13 15.03 -1.91
C ALA A 204 -9.61 14.63 -3.31
N PHE A 205 -10.54 13.68 -3.41
CA PHE A 205 -11.18 13.28 -4.67
C PHE A 205 -11.81 14.50 -5.37
N ALA A 206 -12.63 15.27 -4.65
CA ALA A 206 -13.30 16.44 -5.20
C ALA A 206 -12.28 17.49 -5.68
N ALA A 207 -11.24 17.77 -4.89
CA ALA A 207 -10.21 18.75 -5.24
C ALA A 207 -9.41 18.32 -6.48
N LEU A 208 -9.07 17.03 -6.61
CA LEU A 208 -8.36 16.51 -7.77
C LEU A 208 -9.20 16.59 -9.05
N ASN A 209 -10.47 16.16 -8.97
CA ASN A 209 -11.38 16.12 -10.12
C ASN A 209 -11.85 17.51 -10.56
N SER A 210 -11.94 18.47 -9.65
CA SER A 210 -12.27 19.87 -9.97
C SER A 210 -11.05 20.72 -10.34
N ASN A 211 -9.87 20.11 -10.55
CA ASN A 211 -8.59 20.79 -10.79
C ASN A 211 -8.24 21.88 -9.75
N ASN A 212 -8.69 21.74 -8.50
CA ASN A 212 -8.43 22.70 -7.44
C ASN A 212 -7.14 22.31 -6.69
N TYR A 213 -6.00 22.60 -7.32
CA TYR A 213 -4.67 22.25 -6.80
C TYR A 213 -4.37 22.88 -5.43
N VAL A 214 -4.87 24.10 -5.15
CA VAL A 214 -4.70 24.75 -3.83
C VAL A 214 -5.41 23.94 -2.74
N ARG A 215 -6.67 23.55 -2.98
CA ARG A 215 -7.42 22.73 -2.03
C ARG A 215 -6.81 21.34 -1.88
N PHE A 216 -6.33 20.74 -2.98
CA PHE A 216 -5.67 19.43 -2.94
C PHE A 216 -4.45 19.45 -2.01
N PHE A 217 -3.53 20.40 -2.18
CA PHE A 217 -2.35 20.49 -1.33
C PHE A 217 -2.68 20.88 0.12
N ARG A 218 -3.75 21.65 0.35
CA ARG A 218 -4.25 21.92 1.72
C ARG A 218 -4.75 20.63 2.41
N VAL A 219 -5.49 19.80 1.70
CA VAL A 219 -5.95 18.50 2.21
C VAL A 219 -4.75 17.58 2.48
N ALA A 220 -3.78 17.54 1.57
CA ALA A 220 -2.56 16.74 1.74
C ALA A 220 -1.73 17.18 2.96
N ALA A 221 -1.56 18.49 3.16
CA ALA A 221 -0.81 19.03 4.30
C ALA A 221 -1.46 18.73 5.66
N GLN A 222 -2.79 18.56 5.70
CA GLN A 222 -3.54 18.23 6.90
C GLN A 222 -3.78 16.73 7.06
N ALA A 223 -3.40 15.89 6.10
CA ALA A 223 -3.66 14.46 6.12
C ALA A 223 -2.76 13.74 7.14
N PRO A 224 -3.21 12.65 7.79
CA PRO A 224 -2.31 11.82 8.59
C PRO A 224 -1.25 11.21 7.67
N TYR A 225 -0.08 10.89 8.24
CA TYR A 225 1.11 10.47 7.48
C TYR A 225 0.81 9.50 6.32
N LEU A 226 0.17 8.36 6.60
CA LEU A 226 -0.10 7.34 5.59
C LEU A 226 -1.10 7.79 4.51
N ALA A 227 -2.08 8.64 4.85
CA ALA A 227 -2.95 9.23 3.83
C ALA A 227 -2.18 10.23 2.96
N ALA A 228 -1.24 10.99 3.54
CA ALA A 228 -0.34 11.86 2.78
C ALA A 228 0.58 11.05 1.85
N CYS A 229 1.12 9.92 2.30
CA CYS A 229 1.85 8.96 1.47
C CYS A 229 1.03 8.50 0.26
N LEU A 230 -0.26 8.21 0.46
CA LEU A 230 -1.16 7.86 -0.65
C LEU A 230 -1.39 9.03 -1.59
N LEU A 231 -1.59 10.24 -1.07
CA LEU A 231 -1.81 11.45 -1.88
C LEU A 231 -0.58 11.86 -2.71
N HIS A 232 0.63 11.54 -2.23
CA HIS A 232 1.89 11.83 -2.90
C HIS A 232 1.91 11.36 -4.36
N ARG A 233 1.28 10.22 -4.67
CA ARG A 233 1.19 9.65 -6.03
C ARG A 233 0.56 10.59 -7.07
N TYR A 234 -0.28 11.53 -6.63
CA TYR A 234 -0.94 12.48 -7.52
C TYR A 234 -0.22 13.82 -7.63
N PHE A 235 0.87 14.04 -6.89
CA PHE A 235 1.55 15.34 -6.86
C PHE A 235 2.06 15.75 -8.25
N GLY A 236 2.63 14.81 -9.01
CA GLY A 236 3.04 15.07 -10.39
C GLY A 236 1.88 15.51 -11.28
N GLN A 237 0.76 14.77 -11.24
CA GLN A 237 -0.46 15.09 -11.98
C GLN A 237 -1.01 16.48 -11.61
N VAL A 238 -1.11 16.77 -10.31
CA VAL A 238 -1.66 18.04 -9.82
C VAL A 238 -0.76 19.23 -10.18
N ARG A 239 0.56 19.09 -10.00
CA ARG A 239 1.55 20.12 -10.36
C ARG A 239 1.53 20.39 -11.86
N LEU A 240 1.49 19.35 -12.69
CA LEU A 240 1.43 19.50 -14.15
C LEU A 240 0.17 20.26 -14.59
N ARG A 241 -1.01 19.89 -14.05
CA ARG A 241 -2.26 20.60 -14.36
C ARG A 241 -2.25 22.05 -13.87
N ALA A 242 -1.65 22.32 -12.71
CA ALA A 242 -1.48 23.68 -12.20
C ALA A 242 -0.61 24.53 -13.14
N LEU A 243 0.56 24.01 -13.55
CA LEU A 243 1.44 24.68 -14.50
C LEU A 243 0.75 24.94 -15.84
N GLN A 244 0.05 23.94 -16.40
CA GLN A 244 -0.74 24.11 -17.63
C GLN A 244 -1.79 25.21 -17.49
N THR A 245 -2.41 25.34 -16.31
CA THR A 245 -3.39 26.40 -16.03
C THR A 245 -2.70 27.77 -16.02
N PHE A 246 -1.52 27.89 -15.40
CA PHE A 246 -0.74 29.13 -15.41
C PHE A 246 -0.27 29.51 -16.81
N PHE A 247 0.26 28.56 -17.58
CA PHE A 247 0.67 28.82 -18.97
C PHE A 247 -0.50 29.37 -19.80
N LYS A 248 -1.69 28.79 -19.70
CA LYS A 248 -2.88 29.30 -20.42
C LYS A 248 -3.33 30.68 -19.96
N ALA A 249 -3.18 30.99 -18.68
CA ALA A 249 -3.64 32.26 -18.12
C ALA A 249 -2.64 33.42 -18.35
N PHE A 250 -1.33 33.12 -18.36
CA PHE A 250 -0.27 34.14 -18.31
C PHE A 250 0.66 34.15 -19.52
N CYS A 251 0.71 33.09 -20.32
CA CYS A 251 1.44 33.09 -21.58
C CYS A 251 0.44 33.26 -22.74
N GLN A 252 0.38 34.47 -23.29
CA GLN A 252 -0.36 34.69 -24.54
C GLN A 252 0.26 33.82 -25.65
N PRO A 253 -0.53 33.26 -26.58
CA PRO A 253 0.02 32.86 -27.86
C PRO A 253 0.65 34.11 -28.47
N ASN A 254 1.91 34.05 -28.89
CA ASN A 254 2.47 35.11 -29.71
C ASN A 254 1.46 35.38 -30.84
N HIS A 255 0.94 36.61 -30.89
CA HIS A 255 0.22 37.10 -32.06
C HIS A 255 1.23 37.12 -33.21
N SER A 256 1.35 36.00 -33.90
CA SER A 256 1.99 35.92 -35.21
C SER A 256 1.09 36.68 -36.18
N GLU A 257 1.43 37.95 -36.39
CA GLU A 257 1.21 38.74 -37.62
C GLU A 257 -0.09 38.46 -38.40
N GLU A 258 -1.20 39.07 -37.96
CA GLU A 258 -2.23 39.52 -38.90
C GLU A 258 -1.95 40.98 -39.24
N GLY A 259 -1.43 41.24 -40.45
CA GLY A 259 -1.21 42.63 -40.85
C GLY A 259 -0.41 42.90 -42.12
N VAL A 260 -0.66 42.20 -43.23
CA VAL A 260 -0.47 42.81 -44.57
C VAL A 260 -1.58 42.32 -45.50
N VAL A 261 -2.74 42.99 -45.45
CA VAL A 261 -3.65 43.03 -46.60
C VAL A 261 -3.01 43.98 -47.60
N SER A 262 -2.37 43.44 -48.63
CA SER A 262 -1.87 44.22 -49.76
C SER A 262 -3.03 44.61 -50.65
N ASP A 263 -3.53 45.83 -50.46
CA ASP A 263 -4.24 46.59 -51.49
C ASP A 263 -3.29 46.82 -52.67
N GLN A 264 -3.49 46.12 -53.79
CA GLN A 264 -2.99 46.58 -55.09
C GLN A 264 -4.00 46.29 -56.22
N GLN A 265 -4.65 47.38 -56.61
CA GLN A 265 -4.86 47.88 -57.98
C GLN A 265 -5.84 47.17 -58.92
N LYS A 266 -7.04 47.77 -59.00
CA LYS A 266 -7.75 48.03 -60.27
C LYS A 266 -7.17 49.29 -60.93
N VAL A 267 -6.47 49.13 -62.05
CA VAL A 267 -6.31 50.04 -63.21
C VAL A 267 -5.73 49.11 -64.30
N THR A 268 -6.30 48.80 -65.47
CA THR A 268 -7.25 49.42 -66.39
C THR A 268 -7.88 48.29 -67.20
#